data_AF-A0A080Z7D9-F1
#
_entry.id   AF-A0A080Z7D9-F1
#
_cell.length_a   1.000
_cell.length_b   1.000
_cell.length_c   1.000
_cell.angle_alpha   90.00
_cell.angle_beta   90.00
_cell.angle_gamma   90.00
#
_symmetry.space_group_name_H-M   'P 1'
#
loop_
_entity.id
_entity.type
_entity.pdbx_description
1 polymer ?
#
loop_
_entity_poly.entity_id
_entity_poly.type
_entity_poly.pdbx_seq_one_letter_code
_entity_poly.pdbx_strand_id
1 'polypeptide(L)'
;MTTWLASHHPDNIDSKTKKMRIPLPKPAVLGFFGHICSPTHVCERDSVEAGASSKTPLSASCIWGYRSALVDVDCAYLSELDPDIDTELRRVLEGYEKVVNNLKKRGLMKINEGKRELKASGVDLLALKLMTLEPMKKGQAWWTVLFGWSFFILMWNLMSRVDSVDTIMLQHIEWSEDCLIVEEKGHKGDQTGADKFGKHVYANSDQPSQCCVLALAVHLFACPERGAGGKQQLFLGTDNKDRFGRILRRVIKALSKEEFCLLSCIPEDIGTHSLRKGSSSYALGQVNEPTPVSVYLRMGQSLGKLKNRYIHFGEGADQLCGRMIAGLPFDSERFGVYLHISAGIAITDDDRLLEANFNGVAPVSLRDLDTRMGDLRSIMATEFRSILNDMNLTHTTTLSSTSSEQQPEWQSWSWNDGKLLHAVSKNWKFPARANAKAIWNLWFFGDRDSKIRPYRLLNKQHDISTARRMRHSRVSILMEYLEQLAHEINVLPTGVSRIADLPISTADEVFAAVFSRMLNNLYANKPSRAEEPSCGILYNRLCQYRKKNSNGVNASNSI
;
A
#
# COMPACT_ATOMS: atom_id res chain seq x y z
N MET A 1 -7.18 11.47 30.50
CA MET A 1 -7.36 11.28 31.96
C MET A 1 -6.24 11.96 32.74
N THR A 2 -4.97 11.60 32.55
CA THR A 2 -3.81 12.20 33.27
C THR A 2 -3.82 13.73 33.33
N THR A 3 -4.02 14.42 32.19
CA THR A 3 -4.09 15.89 32.14
C THR A 3 -5.24 16.47 32.95
N TRP A 4 -6.39 15.78 32.97
CA TRP A 4 -7.56 16.20 33.73
C TRP A 4 -7.37 15.97 35.24
N LEU A 5 -6.78 14.82 35.61
CA LEU A 5 -6.42 14.51 36.99
C LEU A 5 -5.37 15.49 37.53
N ALA A 6 -4.37 15.85 36.74
CA ALA A 6 -3.34 16.81 37.17
C ALA A 6 -3.92 18.18 37.56
N SER A 7 -5.06 18.59 36.98
CA SER A 7 -5.71 19.87 37.29
C SER A 7 -6.80 19.77 38.37
N HIS A 8 -7.48 18.64 38.51
CA HIS A 8 -8.63 18.50 39.43
C HIS A 8 -8.35 17.62 40.65
N HIS A 9 -7.40 16.69 40.54
CA HIS A 9 -6.98 15.76 41.59
C HIS A 9 -5.45 15.56 41.54
N PRO A 10 -4.65 16.61 41.77
CA PRO A 10 -3.19 16.59 41.60
C PRO A 10 -2.50 15.52 42.46
N ASP A 11 -3.08 15.19 43.63
CA ASP A 11 -2.57 14.16 44.54
C ASP A 11 -2.53 12.76 43.89
N ASN A 12 -3.36 12.53 42.87
CA ASN A 12 -3.42 11.28 42.14
C ASN A 12 -2.41 11.22 40.98
N ILE A 13 -1.53 12.21 40.85
CA ILE A 13 -0.43 12.24 39.88
C ILE A 13 0.90 12.19 40.62
N ASP A 14 1.78 11.31 40.19
CA ASP A 14 3.15 11.28 40.69
C ASP A 14 3.90 12.53 40.20
N SER A 15 4.43 13.32 41.14
CA SER A 15 5.04 14.61 40.87
C SER A 15 6.32 14.50 40.02
N LYS A 16 7.04 13.36 40.10
CA LYS A 16 8.30 13.09 39.40
C LYS A 16 8.07 12.45 38.03
N THR A 17 7.24 11.41 37.96
CA THR A 17 7.02 10.62 36.74
C THR A 17 5.88 11.15 35.88
N LYS A 18 5.04 12.04 36.43
CA LYS A 18 3.80 12.55 35.80
C LYS A 18 2.81 11.44 35.41
N LYS A 19 2.95 10.24 36.01
CA LYS A 19 2.01 9.12 35.82
C LYS A 19 0.89 9.17 36.85
N MET A 20 -0.24 8.54 36.51
CA MET A 20 -1.34 8.37 37.45
C MET A 20 -0.92 7.41 38.57
N ARG A 21 -1.28 7.75 39.81
CA ARG A 21 -1.18 6.85 40.96
C ARG A 21 -2.42 5.96 40.95
N ILE A 22 -2.20 4.66 40.87
CA ILE A 22 -3.23 3.62 40.87
C ILE A 22 -3.17 2.89 42.22
N PRO A 23 -4.29 2.56 42.89
CA PRO A 23 -5.68 2.83 42.48
C PRO A 23 -6.05 4.31 42.49
N LEU A 24 -7.02 4.66 41.64
CA LEU A 24 -7.65 5.97 41.70
C LEU A 24 -8.79 5.99 42.71
N PRO A 25 -8.90 7.03 43.54
CA PRO A 25 -10.00 7.13 44.48
C PRO A 25 -11.33 7.40 43.76
N LYS A 26 -12.43 6.90 44.32
CA LYS A 26 -13.79 7.01 43.80
C LYS A 26 -14.16 8.42 43.28
N PRO A 27 -13.90 9.54 43.99
CA PRO A 27 -14.24 10.87 43.48
C PRO A 27 -13.49 11.24 42.19
N ALA A 28 -12.24 10.78 42.03
CA ALA A 28 -11.44 11.06 40.84
C ALA A 28 -11.93 10.26 39.63
N VAL A 29 -12.33 9.01 39.83
CA VAL A 29 -12.94 8.17 38.79
C VAL A 29 -14.27 8.77 38.35
N LEU A 30 -15.21 8.96 39.27
CA LEU A 30 -16.55 9.49 38.95
C LEU A 30 -16.48 10.91 38.41
N GLY A 31 -15.59 11.76 38.94
CA GLY A 31 -15.37 13.12 38.44
C GLY A 31 -14.87 13.13 36.99
N PHE A 32 -13.94 12.24 36.64
CA PHE A 32 -13.46 12.12 35.26
C PHE A 32 -14.56 11.65 34.31
N PHE A 33 -15.33 10.63 34.70
CA PHE A 33 -16.45 10.14 33.89
C PHE A 33 -17.56 11.20 33.74
N GLY A 34 -17.87 11.92 34.81
CA GLY A 34 -18.79 13.07 34.76
C GLY A 34 -18.29 14.16 33.79
N HIS A 35 -17.00 14.46 33.80
CA HIS A 35 -16.40 15.42 32.87
C HIS A 35 -16.55 15.00 31.41
N ILE A 36 -16.21 13.77 31.05
CA ILE A 36 -16.28 13.30 29.65
C ILE A 36 -17.73 13.07 29.18
N CYS A 37 -18.66 12.80 30.10
CA CYS A 37 -20.10 12.69 29.80
C CYS A 37 -20.78 14.07 29.72
N SER A 38 -20.22 15.10 30.35
CA SER A 38 -20.82 16.44 30.42
C SER A 38 -21.27 17.06 29.08
N PRO A 39 -20.52 16.93 27.96
CA PRO A 39 -20.97 17.54 26.71
C PRO A 39 -22.31 16.99 26.21
N THR A 40 -22.56 15.71 26.45
CA THR A 40 -23.81 15.04 26.07
C THR A 40 -24.98 15.53 26.91
N HIS A 41 -24.79 15.71 28.21
CA HIS A 41 -25.82 16.30 29.09
C HIS A 41 -26.12 17.76 28.73
N VAL A 42 -25.11 18.53 28.32
CA VAL A 42 -25.30 19.89 27.80
C VAL A 42 -26.15 19.86 26.53
N CYS A 43 -25.84 18.98 25.56
CA CYS A 43 -26.66 18.81 24.36
C CYS A 43 -28.11 18.41 24.68
N GLU A 44 -28.33 17.52 25.67
CA GLU A 44 -29.67 17.09 26.07
C GLU A 44 -30.47 18.24 26.70
N ARG A 45 -29.86 18.95 27.64
CA ARG A 45 -30.46 20.10 28.34
C ARG A 45 -30.78 21.24 27.39
N ASP A 46 -29.81 21.63 26.57
CA ASP A 46 -29.91 22.81 25.71
C ASP A 46 -30.57 22.48 24.36
N SER A 47 -30.89 21.20 24.12
CA SER A 47 -31.56 20.73 22.90
C SER A 47 -30.76 21.04 21.62
N VAL A 48 -29.43 21.01 21.71
CA VAL A 48 -28.52 21.35 20.63
C VAL A 48 -28.01 20.10 19.94
N GLU A 49 -27.88 20.14 18.62
CA GLU A 49 -27.25 19.06 17.86
C GLU A 49 -25.81 18.80 18.32
N ALA A 50 -25.45 17.52 18.44
CA ALA A 50 -24.14 17.09 18.91
C ALA A 50 -22.96 17.69 18.10
N GLY A 51 -23.16 18.00 16.82
CA GLY A 51 -22.16 18.61 15.95
C GLY A 51 -21.97 20.13 16.12
N ALA A 52 -22.93 20.82 16.74
CA ALA A 52 -22.91 22.28 16.94
C ALA A 52 -22.37 22.68 18.33
N SER A 53 -22.15 21.72 19.23
CA SER A 53 -21.60 21.96 20.57
C SER A 53 -20.10 22.26 20.53
N SER A 54 -19.63 23.11 21.46
CA SER A 54 -18.20 23.43 21.63
C SER A 54 -17.33 22.21 21.96
N LYS A 55 -17.94 21.14 22.51
CA LYS A 55 -17.32 19.83 22.71
C LYS A 55 -18.23 18.75 22.15
N THR A 56 -17.71 17.96 21.21
CA THR A 56 -18.47 16.87 20.59
C THR A 56 -18.81 15.78 21.62
N PRO A 57 -20.11 15.45 21.81
CA PRO A 57 -20.54 14.31 22.61
C PRO A 57 -19.89 13.00 22.18
N LEU A 58 -19.49 12.17 23.15
CA LEU A 58 -18.91 10.85 22.90
C LEU A 58 -20.00 9.78 22.77
N SER A 59 -19.75 8.73 22.00
CA SER A 59 -20.68 7.60 21.94
C SER A 59 -20.69 6.81 23.25
N ALA A 60 -21.80 6.14 23.56
CA ALA A 60 -21.89 5.25 24.72
C ALA A 60 -20.80 4.17 24.68
N SER A 61 -20.59 3.55 23.51
CA SER A 61 -19.54 2.56 23.30
C SER A 61 -18.12 3.09 23.61
N CYS A 62 -17.84 4.36 23.30
CA CYS A 62 -16.56 4.99 23.58
C CYS A 62 -16.34 5.15 25.09
N ILE A 63 -17.36 5.60 25.82
CA ILE A 63 -17.29 5.75 27.29
C ILE A 63 -17.13 4.39 27.98
N TRP A 64 -17.87 3.36 27.55
CA TRP A 64 -17.67 1.99 28.04
C TRP A 64 -16.25 1.48 27.76
N GLY A 65 -15.68 1.85 26.61
CA GLY A 65 -14.28 1.57 26.30
C GLY A 65 -13.31 2.17 27.31
N TYR A 66 -13.54 3.42 27.75
CA TYR A 66 -12.73 4.03 28.82
C TYR A 66 -12.89 3.32 30.15
N ARG A 67 -14.10 2.84 30.50
CA ARG A 67 -14.29 2.01 31.70
C ARG A 67 -13.50 0.72 31.59
N SER A 68 -13.58 0.01 30.47
CA SER A 68 -12.82 -1.22 30.27
C SER A 68 -11.31 -1.00 30.38
N ALA A 69 -10.80 0.13 29.86
CA ALA A 69 -9.39 0.49 30.01
C ALA A 69 -9.02 0.82 31.47
N LEU A 70 -9.92 1.46 32.24
CA LEU A 70 -9.70 1.68 33.67
C LEU A 70 -9.64 0.34 34.43
N VAL A 71 -10.61 -0.54 34.20
CA VAL A 71 -10.66 -1.88 34.82
C VAL A 71 -9.39 -2.67 34.51
N ASP A 72 -8.92 -2.66 33.26
CA ASP A 72 -7.68 -3.33 32.85
C ASP A 72 -6.46 -2.79 33.61
N VAL A 73 -6.36 -1.46 33.75
CA VAL A 73 -5.31 -0.81 34.53
C VAL A 73 -5.41 -1.22 36.00
N ASP A 74 -6.58 -1.13 36.64
CA ASP A 74 -6.73 -1.48 38.05
C ASP A 74 -6.50 -2.97 38.31
N CYS A 75 -6.97 -3.88 37.44
CA CYS A 75 -6.68 -5.31 37.51
C CYS A 75 -5.18 -5.62 37.49
N ALA A 76 -4.38 -4.84 36.74
CA ALA A 76 -2.94 -5.00 36.70
C ALA A 76 -2.23 -4.64 38.04
N TYR A 77 -2.86 -3.85 38.91
CA TYR A 77 -2.31 -3.46 40.22
C TYR A 77 -2.99 -4.15 41.42
N LEU A 78 -4.29 -4.42 41.35
CA LEU A 78 -5.12 -4.82 42.49
C LEU A 78 -5.91 -6.12 42.29
N SER A 79 -5.64 -6.88 41.23
CA SER A 79 -6.44 -8.05 40.79
C SER A 79 -7.84 -7.69 40.29
N GLU A 80 -8.55 -6.75 40.94
CA GLU A 80 -9.84 -6.22 40.49
C GLU A 80 -10.05 -4.75 40.86
N LEU A 81 -10.97 -4.09 40.14
CA LEU A 81 -11.45 -2.75 40.49
C LEU A 81 -12.34 -2.85 41.74
N ASP A 82 -12.22 -1.87 42.64
CA ASP A 82 -13.08 -1.73 43.81
C ASP A 82 -14.58 -1.92 43.45
N PRO A 83 -15.29 -2.89 44.07
CA PRO A 83 -16.66 -3.22 43.71
C PRO A 83 -17.67 -2.07 43.87
N ASP A 84 -17.45 -1.18 44.83
CA ASP A 84 -18.33 -0.02 45.05
C ASP A 84 -18.12 1.02 43.96
N ILE A 85 -16.86 1.26 43.56
CA ILE A 85 -16.54 2.11 42.42
C ILE A 85 -17.13 1.54 41.13
N ASP A 86 -16.98 0.23 40.90
CA ASP A 86 -17.48 -0.40 39.69
C ASP A 86 -19.01 -0.32 39.60
N THR A 87 -19.70 -0.58 40.70
CA THR A 87 -21.16 -0.52 40.79
C THR A 87 -21.68 0.88 40.47
N GLU A 88 -21.11 1.91 41.08
CA GLU A 88 -21.52 3.29 40.82
C GLU A 88 -21.18 3.75 39.40
N LEU A 89 -19.99 3.39 38.91
CA LEU A 89 -19.59 3.73 37.56
C LEU A 89 -20.56 3.11 36.54
N ARG A 90 -20.92 1.84 36.69
CA ARG A 90 -21.94 1.21 35.83
C ARG A 90 -23.27 1.95 35.83
N ARG A 91 -23.78 2.36 37.01
CA ARG A 91 -25.01 3.16 37.11
C ARG A 91 -24.91 4.47 36.33
N VAL A 92 -23.77 5.17 36.42
CA VAL A 92 -23.51 6.39 35.65
C VAL A 92 -23.54 6.10 34.14
N LEU A 93 -22.89 5.01 33.71
CA LEU A 93 -22.84 4.64 32.29
C LEU A 93 -24.19 4.21 31.72
N GLU A 94 -24.99 3.47 32.50
CA GLU A 94 -26.37 3.11 32.14
C GLU A 94 -27.27 4.34 32.05
N GLY A 95 -27.10 5.31 32.96
CA GLY A 95 -27.77 6.60 32.88
C GLY A 95 -27.37 7.38 31.62
N TYR A 96 -26.07 7.40 31.32
CA TYR A 96 -25.53 8.04 30.12
C TYR A 96 -26.07 7.42 28.82
N GLU A 97 -26.20 6.10 28.76
CA GLU A 97 -26.82 5.42 27.61
C GLU A 97 -28.26 5.87 27.36
N LYS A 98 -29.05 6.05 28.43
CA LYS A 98 -30.42 6.55 28.32
C LYS A 98 -30.45 7.96 27.72
N VAL A 99 -29.56 8.84 28.17
CA VAL A 99 -29.41 10.20 27.64
C VAL A 99 -29.01 10.19 26.17
N VAL A 100 -28.00 9.41 25.79
CA VAL A 100 -27.59 9.23 24.39
C VAL A 100 -28.76 8.72 23.54
N ASN A 101 -29.53 7.75 24.05
CA ASN A 101 -30.69 7.22 23.35
C ASN A 101 -31.80 8.27 23.17
N ASN A 102 -32.02 9.14 24.15
CA ASN A 102 -32.96 10.27 24.02
C ASN A 102 -32.51 11.26 22.95
N LEU A 103 -31.22 11.61 22.91
CA LEU A 103 -30.66 12.46 21.86
C LEU A 103 -30.83 11.84 20.47
N LYS A 104 -30.58 10.53 20.34
CA LYS A 104 -30.81 9.78 19.09
C LYS A 104 -32.28 9.81 18.66
N LYS A 105 -33.21 9.58 19.59
CA LYS A 105 -34.67 9.64 19.34
C LYS A 105 -35.13 11.02 18.83
N ARG A 106 -34.51 12.08 19.34
CA ARG A 106 -34.79 13.48 18.96
C ARG A 106 -34.09 13.93 17.69
N GLY A 107 -33.28 13.07 17.06
CA GLY A 107 -32.49 13.41 15.88
C GLY A 107 -31.27 14.30 16.16
N LEU A 108 -30.95 14.56 17.44
CA LEU A 108 -29.83 15.43 17.85
C LEU A 108 -28.47 14.71 17.85
N MET A 109 -28.48 13.39 17.66
CA MET A 109 -27.30 12.54 17.58
C MET A 109 -27.52 11.41 16.56
N LYS A 110 -26.44 10.97 15.88
CA LYS A 110 -26.50 9.86 14.92
C LYS A 110 -27.05 8.59 15.57
N ILE A 111 -28.06 7.98 14.93
CA ILE A 111 -28.71 6.74 15.40
C ILE A 111 -27.71 5.59 15.47
N ASN A 112 -26.97 5.38 14.39
CA ASN A 112 -26.04 4.27 14.23
C ASN A 112 -24.62 4.66 14.63
N GLU A 113 -23.92 3.74 15.29
CA GLU A 113 -22.51 3.88 15.65
C GLU A 113 -21.62 3.01 14.74
N GLY A 114 -20.45 3.54 14.40
CA GLY A 114 -19.46 2.85 13.58
C GLY A 114 -19.70 2.96 12.07
N LYS A 115 -18.93 2.16 11.31
CA LYS A 115 -18.97 2.18 9.84
C LYS A 115 -20.15 1.38 9.30
N ARG A 116 -20.76 1.89 8.22
CA ARG A 116 -21.85 1.22 7.49
C ARG A 116 -21.29 0.11 6.60
N GLU A 117 -22.14 -0.86 6.27
CA GLU A 117 -21.79 -1.87 5.27
C GLU A 117 -21.68 -1.26 3.88
N LEU A 118 -20.73 -1.75 3.08
CA LEU A 118 -20.59 -1.35 1.69
C LEU A 118 -21.43 -2.28 0.81
N LYS A 119 -22.30 -1.73 -0.04
CA LYS A 119 -23.11 -2.49 -0.99
C LYS A 119 -22.28 -2.91 -2.22
N ALA A 120 -22.74 -3.93 -2.95
CA ALA A 120 -22.07 -4.46 -4.14
C ALA A 120 -21.74 -3.35 -5.17
N SER A 121 -22.70 -2.49 -5.51
CA SER A 121 -22.50 -1.33 -6.39
C SER A 121 -21.36 -0.40 -5.93
N GLY A 122 -21.23 -0.21 -4.61
CA GLY A 122 -20.14 0.56 -4.02
C GLY A 122 -18.79 -0.15 -4.09
N VAL A 123 -18.78 -1.48 -4.04
CA VAL A 123 -17.57 -2.29 -4.26
C VAL A 123 -17.14 -2.18 -5.73
N ASP A 124 -18.06 -2.37 -6.68
CA ASP A 124 -17.78 -2.25 -8.12
C ASP A 124 -17.10 -0.92 -8.43
N LEU A 125 -17.72 0.18 -7.98
CA LEU A 125 -17.23 1.54 -8.18
C LEU A 125 -15.86 1.75 -7.53
N LEU A 126 -15.72 1.46 -6.24
CA LEU A 126 -14.49 1.73 -5.51
C LEU A 126 -13.33 0.85 -6.00
N ALA A 127 -13.61 -0.40 -6.34
CA ALA A 127 -12.62 -1.31 -6.90
C ALA A 127 -12.11 -0.80 -8.26
N LEU A 128 -13.01 -0.36 -9.15
CA LEU A 128 -12.64 0.22 -10.43
C LEU A 128 -11.82 1.51 -10.27
N LYS A 129 -12.23 2.40 -9.36
CA LYS A 129 -11.48 3.63 -9.06
C LYS A 129 -10.10 3.33 -8.49
N LEU A 130 -9.98 2.34 -7.61
CA LEU A 130 -8.70 1.92 -7.03
C LEU A 130 -7.78 1.27 -8.07
N MET A 131 -8.32 0.43 -8.95
CA MET A 131 -7.60 -0.24 -10.04
C MET A 131 -6.99 0.77 -11.02
N THR A 132 -7.71 1.85 -11.29
CA THR A 132 -7.32 2.91 -12.24
C THR A 132 -6.58 4.08 -11.59
N LEU A 133 -6.19 3.97 -10.31
CA LEU A 133 -5.47 5.05 -9.63
C LEU A 133 -4.07 5.29 -10.22
N GLU A 134 -3.77 6.55 -10.50
CA GLU A 134 -2.46 6.98 -10.98
C GLU A 134 -1.57 7.58 -9.87
N PRO A 135 -0.24 7.39 -9.94
CA PRO A 135 0.73 8.09 -9.10
C PRO A 135 0.70 9.61 -9.37
N MET A 136 0.24 10.40 -8.40
CA MET A 136 0.14 11.86 -8.57
C MET A 136 1.32 12.64 -7.96
N LYS A 137 2.12 12.03 -7.08
CA LYS A 137 3.20 12.71 -6.38
C LYS A 137 4.56 12.30 -6.94
N LYS A 138 5.48 13.26 -7.04
CA LYS A 138 6.89 13.01 -7.42
C LYS A 138 7.50 11.95 -6.51
N GLY A 139 7.98 10.85 -7.09
CA GLY A 139 8.56 9.72 -6.37
C GLY A 139 7.57 8.60 -5.99
N GLN A 140 6.27 8.72 -6.30
CA GLN A 140 5.36 7.58 -6.26
C GLN A 140 5.48 6.75 -7.54
N ALA A 141 5.54 5.43 -7.38
CA ALA A 141 5.48 4.47 -8.48
C ALA A 141 4.10 3.78 -8.52
N TRP A 142 3.75 3.17 -9.66
CA TRP A 142 2.47 2.48 -9.86
C TRP A 142 2.13 1.47 -8.76
N TRP A 143 3.09 0.64 -8.35
CA TRP A 143 2.88 -0.34 -7.26
C TRP A 143 2.47 0.31 -5.94
N THR A 144 2.81 1.59 -5.73
CA THR A 144 2.44 2.30 -4.50
C THR A 144 0.96 2.62 -4.40
N VAL A 145 0.29 2.80 -5.54
CA VAL A 145 -1.15 3.08 -5.64
C VAL A 145 -1.96 1.81 -5.91
N LEU A 146 -1.45 0.88 -6.73
CA LEU A 146 -2.08 -0.42 -7.02
C LEU A 146 -2.17 -1.33 -5.78
N PHE A 147 -1.31 -1.11 -4.79
CA PHE A 147 -1.47 -1.66 -3.44
C PHE A 147 -2.90 -1.44 -2.89
N GLY A 148 -3.49 -0.26 -3.09
CA GLY A 148 -4.83 0.05 -2.58
C GLY A 148 -5.92 -0.85 -3.15
N TRP A 149 -5.82 -1.20 -4.44
CA TRP A 149 -6.77 -2.08 -5.12
C TRP A 149 -6.68 -3.52 -4.64
N SER A 150 -5.49 -4.11 -4.67
CA SER A 150 -5.23 -5.47 -4.18
C SER A 150 -5.62 -5.64 -2.71
N PHE A 151 -5.28 -4.68 -1.86
CA PHE A 151 -5.64 -4.71 -0.45
C PHE A 151 -7.16 -4.62 -0.24
N PHE A 152 -7.86 -3.76 -1.01
CA PHE A 152 -9.31 -3.61 -0.95
C PHE A 152 -10.04 -4.90 -1.32
N ILE A 153 -9.73 -5.48 -2.48
CA ILE A 153 -10.41 -6.68 -2.98
C ILE A 153 -10.06 -7.92 -2.15
N LEU A 154 -8.81 -8.02 -1.65
CA LEU A 154 -8.46 -9.12 -0.75
C LEU A 154 -9.22 -9.03 0.58
N MET A 155 -9.35 -7.84 1.16
CA MET A 155 -10.16 -7.64 2.37
C MET A 155 -11.64 -8.03 2.16
N TRP A 156 -12.21 -7.71 0.99
CA TRP A 156 -13.56 -8.11 0.62
C TRP A 156 -13.68 -9.64 0.53
N ASN A 157 -12.79 -10.28 -0.22
CA ASN A 157 -12.80 -11.73 -0.44
C ASN A 157 -12.60 -12.54 0.85
N LEU A 158 -11.69 -12.12 1.73
CA LEU A 158 -11.43 -12.83 2.99
C LEU A 158 -12.45 -12.52 4.09
N MET A 159 -13.32 -11.52 3.91
CA MET A 159 -14.19 -10.97 4.96
C MET A 159 -13.44 -10.59 6.25
N SER A 160 -12.18 -10.19 6.09
CA SER A 160 -11.23 -10.10 7.19
C SER A 160 -11.13 -8.69 7.77
N ARG A 161 -10.51 -8.60 8.95
CA ARG A 161 -10.12 -7.31 9.51
C ARG A 161 -8.87 -6.82 8.79
N VAL A 162 -8.70 -5.50 8.75
CA VAL A 162 -7.51 -4.88 8.18
C VAL A 162 -6.22 -5.38 8.85
N ASP A 163 -6.26 -5.63 10.16
CA ASP A 163 -5.11 -6.12 10.92
C ASP A 163 -4.72 -7.55 10.49
N SER A 164 -5.70 -8.41 10.18
CA SER A 164 -5.43 -9.76 9.69
C SER A 164 -4.77 -9.71 8.31
N VAL A 165 -5.33 -8.91 7.39
CA VAL A 165 -4.82 -8.76 6.02
C VAL A 165 -3.42 -8.14 5.98
N ASP A 166 -3.12 -7.17 6.84
CA ASP A 166 -1.80 -6.54 6.95
C ASP A 166 -0.69 -7.53 7.36
N THR A 167 -1.05 -8.61 8.06
CA THR A 167 -0.08 -9.62 8.53
C THR A 167 0.07 -10.82 7.60
N ILE A 168 -0.63 -10.84 6.45
CA ILE A 168 -0.53 -11.96 5.50
C ILE A 168 0.88 -12.02 4.92
N MET A 169 1.46 -13.21 4.99
CA MET A 169 2.72 -13.55 4.37
C MET A 169 2.44 -14.29 3.05
N LEU A 170 3.35 -14.20 2.08
CA LEU A 170 3.25 -15.01 0.86
C LEU A 170 3.21 -16.51 1.18
N GLN A 171 3.87 -16.93 2.26
CA GLN A 171 3.88 -18.31 2.74
C GLN A 171 2.53 -18.79 3.26
N HIS A 172 1.57 -17.90 3.48
CA HIS A 172 0.22 -18.27 3.91
C HIS A 172 -0.73 -18.50 2.73
N ILE A 173 -0.25 -18.36 1.50
CA ILE A 173 -1.05 -18.48 0.29
C ILE A 173 -0.62 -19.75 -0.41
N GLU A 174 -1.57 -20.65 -0.62
CA GLU A 174 -1.40 -21.83 -1.45
C GLU A 174 -2.41 -21.82 -2.59
N TRP A 175 -2.13 -22.60 -3.63
CA TRP A 175 -3.07 -22.84 -4.71
C TRP A 175 -3.59 -24.26 -4.57
N SER A 176 -4.91 -24.41 -4.59
CA SER A 176 -5.56 -25.72 -4.60
C SER A 176 -6.65 -25.72 -5.66
N GLU A 177 -6.60 -26.71 -6.54
CA GLU A 177 -7.54 -26.85 -7.66
C GLU A 177 -7.69 -25.55 -8.47
N ASP A 178 -8.84 -24.88 -8.38
CA ASP A 178 -9.17 -23.65 -9.11
C ASP A 178 -9.14 -22.37 -8.28
N CYS A 179 -8.59 -22.41 -7.06
CA CYS A 179 -8.64 -21.29 -6.14
C CYS A 179 -7.34 -21.06 -5.36
N LEU A 180 -7.21 -19.84 -4.86
CA LEU A 180 -6.23 -19.50 -3.84
C LEU A 180 -6.80 -19.84 -2.48
N ILE A 181 -6.02 -20.50 -1.63
CA ILE A 181 -6.32 -20.68 -0.23
C ILE A 181 -5.41 -19.76 0.57
N VAL A 182 -6.01 -18.89 1.37
CA VAL A 182 -5.28 -17.93 2.21
C VAL A 182 -5.49 -18.25 3.67
N GLU A 183 -4.42 -18.65 4.36
CA GLU A 183 -4.42 -18.85 5.81
C GLU A 183 -4.10 -17.55 6.56
N GLU A 184 -4.89 -17.24 7.58
CA GLU A 184 -4.59 -16.15 8.49
C GLU A 184 -3.95 -16.70 9.77
N LYS A 185 -3.00 -15.96 10.37
CA LYS A 185 -2.30 -16.37 11.61
C LYS A 185 -3.25 -16.61 12.79
N GLY A 186 -4.48 -16.11 12.71
CA GLY A 186 -5.54 -16.25 13.70
C GLY A 186 -6.59 -15.15 13.52
N HIS A 187 -7.67 -15.21 14.28
CA HIS A 187 -8.71 -14.18 14.27
C HIS A 187 -9.20 -13.87 15.68
N LYS A 188 -9.97 -12.79 15.85
CA LYS A 188 -10.41 -12.36 17.20
C LYS A 188 -11.13 -13.46 18.00
N GLY A 189 -11.83 -14.39 17.32
CA GLY A 189 -12.44 -15.56 17.93
C GLY A 189 -11.49 -16.70 18.34
N ASP A 190 -10.27 -16.73 17.80
CA ASP A 190 -9.21 -17.70 18.09
C ASP A 190 -7.85 -16.98 18.01
N GLN A 191 -7.46 -16.38 19.12
CA GLN A 191 -6.18 -15.66 19.22
C GLN A 191 -4.98 -16.61 19.28
N THR A 192 -5.22 -17.89 19.60
CA THR A 192 -4.20 -18.94 19.65
C THR A 192 -3.86 -19.50 18.26
N GLY A 193 -4.78 -19.37 17.30
CA GLY A 193 -4.63 -19.91 15.95
C GLY A 193 -4.69 -21.45 15.91
N ALA A 194 -5.30 -22.06 16.94
CA ALA A 194 -5.42 -23.51 17.07
C ALA A 194 -6.43 -24.09 16.09
N ASP A 195 -7.47 -23.32 15.74
CA ASP A 195 -8.56 -23.69 14.83
C ASP A 195 -8.46 -22.90 13.51
N LYS A 196 -7.23 -22.58 13.07
CA LYS A 196 -7.02 -21.86 11.81
C LYS A 196 -7.39 -22.72 10.62
N PHE A 197 -8.00 -22.10 9.61
CA PHE A 197 -8.30 -22.71 8.33
C PHE A 197 -8.02 -21.73 7.20
N GLY A 198 -7.76 -22.28 6.02
CA GLY A 198 -7.59 -21.51 4.80
C GLY A 198 -8.92 -21.02 4.24
N LYS A 199 -8.94 -19.79 3.74
CA LYS A 199 -10.09 -19.19 3.06
C LYS A 199 -9.93 -19.29 1.56
N HIS A 200 -10.92 -19.87 0.88
CA HIS A 200 -10.90 -20.04 -0.57
C HIS A 200 -11.24 -18.74 -1.28
N VAL A 201 -10.42 -18.34 -2.23
CA VAL A 201 -10.51 -17.08 -3.01
C VAL A 201 -10.41 -17.42 -4.49
N TYR A 202 -11.39 -16.95 -5.26
CA TYR A 202 -11.54 -17.31 -6.66
C TYR A 202 -11.19 -16.14 -7.59
N ALA A 203 -10.81 -16.47 -8.81
CA ALA A 203 -10.71 -15.50 -9.89
C ALA A 203 -12.12 -15.12 -10.39
N ASN A 204 -12.25 -13.89 -10.89
CA ASN A 204 -13.45 -13.41 -11.58
C ASN A 204 -13.03 -12.84 -12.95
N SER A 205 -13.30 -13.56 -14.03
CA SER A 205 -13.01 -13.09 -15.40
C SER A 205 -13.96 -12.01 -15.87
N ASP A 206 -15.21 -12.08 -15.41
CA ASP A 206 -16.30 -11.27 -15.93
C ASP A 206 -16.17 -9.82 -15.46
N GLN A 207 -15.67 -9.62 -14.24
CA GLN A 207 -15.42 -8.32 -13.65
C GLN A 207 -13.96 -8.18 -13.16
N PRO A 208 -13.02 -7.78 -14.05
CA PRO A 208 -11.60 -7.70 -13.71
C PRO A 208 -11.28 -6.82 -12.50
N SER A 209 -12.02 -5.72 -12.30
CA SER A 209 -11.83 -4.82 -11.15
C SER A 209 -12.12 -5.50 -9.81
N GLN A 210 -12.90 -6.58 -9.79
CA GLN A 210 -13.22 -7.35 -8.59
C GLN A 210 -12.43 -8.63 -8.43
N CYS A 211 -11.68 -9.03 -9.46
CA CYS A 211 -10.91 -10.24 -9.46
C CYS A 211 -9.75 -10.17 -8.47
N CYS A 212 -9.86 -10.90 -7.35
CA CYS A 212 -8.81 -10.91 -6.33
C CYS A 212 -7.51 -11.49 -6.84
N VAL A 213 -7.57 -12.58 -7.62
CA VAL A 213 -6.40 -13.22 -8.20
C VAL A 213 -5.65 -12.25 -9.11
N LEU A 214 -6.36 -11.53 -9.99
CA LEU A 214 -5.77 -10.51 -10.87
C LEU A 214 -5.17 -9.35 -10.06
N ALA A 215 -5.91 -8.83 -9.08
CA ALA A 215 -5.43 -7.71 -8.26
C ALA A 215 -4.15 -8.08 -7.50
N LEU A 216 -4.08 -9.30 -6.96
CA LEU A 216 -2.88 -9.84 -6.32
C LEU A 216 -1.74 -10.03 -7.34
N ALA A 217 -2.00 -10.64 -8.49
CA ALA A 217 -0.99 -10.82 -9.53
C ALA A 217 -0.37 -9.48 -9.96
N VAL A 218 -1.21 -8.48 -10.28
CA VAL A 218 -0.76 -7.12 -10.64
C VAL A 218 0.06 -6.51 -9.49
N HIS A 219 -0.38 -6.65 -8.24
CA HIS A 219 0.38 -6.16 -7.09
C HIS A 219 1.74 -6.84 -6.94
N LEU A 220 1.79 -8.18 -7.06
CA LEU A 220 3.01 -8.97 -6.95
C LEU A 220 4.00 -8.61 -8.06
N PHE A 221 3.54 -8.50 -9.31
CA PHE A 221 4.37 -8.21 -10.48
C PHE A 221 4.81 -6.75 -10.56
N ALA A 222 3.98 -5.80 -10.12
CA ALA A 222 4.36 -4.39 -10.07
C ALA A 222 5.35 -4.11 -8.93
N CYS A 223 5.42 -4.96 -7.92
CA CYS A 223 6.30 -4.78 -6.77
C CYS A 223 7.76 -5.18 -7.12
N PRO A 224 8.71 -4.23 -7.13
CA PRO A 224 10.04 -4.45 -7.71
C PRO A 224 10.97 -5.33 -6.86
N GLU A 225 10.62 -5.67 -5.61
CA GLU A 225 11.55 -6.27 -4.65
C GLU A 225 10.92 -7.46 -3.89
N ARG A 226 11.09 -8.66 -4.45
CA ARG A 226 10.83 -9.93 -3.75
C ARG A 226 12.07 -10.80 -3.87
N GLY A 227 12.77 -11.01 -2.75
CA GLY A 227 13.93 -11.91 -2.69
C GLY A 227 13.51 -13.38 -2.78
N ALA A 228 14.23 -14.19 -3.56
CA ALA A 228 13.94 -15.62 -3.66
C ALA A 228 14.16 -16.34 -2.31
N GLY A 229 13.25 -17.24 -1.93
CA GLY A 229 13.41 -18.16 -0.80
C GLY A 229 13.27 -17.58 0.62
N GLY A 230 12.95 -16.30 0.77
CA GLY A 230 12.77 -15.64 2.07
C GLY A 230 11.30 -15.55 2.54
N LYS A 231 11.07 -15.53 3.85
CA LYS A 231 9.76 -15.19 4.43
C LYS A 231 9.41 -13.73 4.10
N GLN A 232 8.27 -13.49 3.48
CA GLN A 232 7.90 -12.18 2.94
C GLN A 232 6.44 -11.85 3.21
N GLN A 233 6.20 -10.61 3.62
CA GLN A 233 4.85 -10.08 3.68
C GLN A 233 4.28 -9.98 2.26
N LEU A 234 3.00 -10.29 2.11
CA LEU A 234 2.27 -10.08 0.87
C LEU A 234 2.37 -8.59 0.47
N PHE A 235 2.08 -7.72 1.44
CA PHE A 235 2.17 -6.27 1.33
C PHE A 235 3.41 -5.73 2.05
N LEU A 236 4.32 -5.13 1.29
CA LEU A 236 5.54 -4.57 1.85
C LEU A 236 5.29 -3.24 2.58
N GLY A 237 5.85 -3.13 3.79
CA GLY A 237 5.81 -1.93 4.63
C GLY A 237 5.25 -2.22 6.02
N THR A 238 5.43 -1.27 6.93
CA THR A 238 4.98 -1.38 8.34
C THR A 238 3.74 -0.54 8.66
N ASP A 239 3.21 0.20 7.67
CA ASP A 239 2.09 1.15 7.83
C ASP A 239 0.95 0.86 6.84
N ASN A 240 0.78 -0.41 6.41
CA ASN A 240 -0.11 -0.70 5.29
C ASN A 240 -1.58 -0.44 5.63
N LYS A 241 -1.99 -0.68 6.88
CA LYS A 241 -3.34 -0.35 7.38
C LYS A 241 -3.68 1.12 7.21
N ASP A 242 -2.85 2.02 7.74
CA ASP A 242 -3.15 3.45 7.67
C ASP A 242 -2.91 3.99 6.26
N ARG A 243 -1.94 3.43 5.53
CA ARG A 243 -1.74 3.70 4.11
C ARG A 243 -2.98 3.36 3.29
N PHE A 244 -3.54 2.16 3.45
CA PHE A 244 -4.78 1.76 2.80
C PHE A 244 -5.93 2.68 3.20
N GLY A 245 -6.08 2.96 4.50
CA GLY A 245 -7.09 3.91 4.98
C GLY A 245 -6.97 5.31 4.37
N ARG A 246 -5.74 5.82 4.16
CA ARG A 246 -5.49 7.11 3.49
C ARG A 246 -5.85 7.05 2.01
N ILE A 247 -5.50 5.97 1.32
CA ILE A 247 -5.85 5.76 -0.10
C ILE A 247 -7.37 5.70 -0.27
N LEU A 248 -8.05 4.86 0.53
CA LEU A 248 -9.50 4.72 0.48
C LEU A 248 -10.21 6.05 0.74
N ARG A 249 -9.80 6.80 1.77
CA ARG A 249 -10.34 8.15 2.04
C ARG A 249 -10.11 9.12 0.89
N ARG A 250 -8.94 9.05 0.23
CA ARG A 250 -8.65 9.90 -0.94
C ARG A 250 -9.58 9.57 -2.10
N VAL A 251 -9.78 8.29 -2.40
CA VAL A 251 -10.70 7.86 -3.48
C VAL A 251 -12.11 8.32 -3.19
N ILE A 252 -12.62 8.07 -1.98
CA ILE A 252 -13.96 8.48 -1.58
C ILE A 252 -14.14 9.99 -1.70
N LYS A 253 -13.15 10.80 -1.27
CA LYS A 253 -13.20 12.27 -1.40
C LYS A 253 -13.17 12.77 -2.84
N ALA A 254 -12.71 11.96 -3.78
CA ALA A 254 -12.60 12.32 -5.18
C ALA A 254 -13.84 11.88 -6.00
N LEU A 255 -14.82 11.22 -5.39
CA LEU A 255 -16.05 10.81 -6.07
C LEU A 255 -16.94 12.02 -6.39
N SER A 256 -17.67 11.92 -7.49
CA SER A 256 -18.70 12.90 -7.86
C SER A 256 -19.95 12.75 -6.97
N LYS A 257 -20.86 13.72 -7.07
CA LYS A 257 -22.14 13.67 -6.34
C LYS A 257 -23.00 12.49 -6.79
N GLU A 258 -22.97 12.18 -8.09
CA GLU A 258 -23.71 11.06 -8.69
C GLU A 258 -23.13 9.72 -8.23
N GLU A 259 -21.80 9.62 -8.16
CA GLU A 259 -21.09 8.44 -7.65
C GLU A 259 -21.36 8.19 -6.16
N PHE A 260 -21.59 9.24 -5.36
CA PHE A 260 -22.01 9.06 -3.96
C PHE A 260 -23.35 8.35 -3.82
N CYS A 261 -24.29 8.55 -4.75
CA CYS A 261 -25.56 7.82 -4.73
C CYS A 261 -25.34 6.30 -4.83
N LEU A 262 -24.33 5.87 -5.60
CA LEU A 262 -24.00 4.43 -5.77
C LEU A 262 -23.45 3.79 -4.49
N LEU A 263 -22.83 4.57 -3.60
CA LEU A 263 -22.37 4.07 -2.29
C LEU A 263 -23.52 3.72 -1.34
N SER A 264 -24.73 4.22 -1.60
CA SER A 264 -25.94 4.02 -0.77
C SER A 264 -25.78 4.43 0.70
N CYS A 265 -24.75 5.20 1.02
CA CYS A 265 -24.48 5.72 2.36
C CYS A 265 -23.56 6.94 2.31
N ILE A 266 -23.48 7.62 3.45
CA ILE A 266 -22.68 8.83 3.61
C ILE A 266 -21.18 8.46 3.53
N PRO A 267 -20.36 9.18 2.74
CA PRO A 267 -18.93 8.92 2.57
C PRO A 267 -18.14 8.76 3.88
N GLU A 268 -18.48 9.54 4.91
CA GLU A 268 -17.86 9.51 6.23
C GLU A 268 -18.12 8.20 6.98
N ASP A 269 -19.19 7.49 6.64
CA ASP A 269 -19.58 6.23 7.27
C ASP A 269 -18.93 5.01 6.58
N ILE A 270 -18.20 5.23 5.48
CA ILE A 270 -17.36 4.21 4.83
C ILE A 270 -15.96 4.17 5.47
N GLY A 271 -15.42 2.96 5.57
CA GLY A 271 -14.05 2.70 6.04
C GLY A 271 -13.64 1.25 5.85
N THR A 272 -12.49 0.87 6.39
CA THR A 272 -11.94 -0.50 6.29
C THR A 272 -12.92 -1.57 6.77
N HIS A 273 -13.67 -1.29 7.83
CA HIS A 273 -14.64 -2.23 8.38
C HIS A 273 -15.93 -2.36 7.54
N SER A 274 -16.20 -1.40 6.65
CA SER A 274 -17.35 -1.45 5.74
C SER A 274 -17.25 -2.61 4.76
N LEU A 275 -16.04 -2.98 4.32
CA LEU A 275 -15.82 -4.12 3.43
C LEU A 275 -16.21 -5.43 4.09
N ARG A 276 -15.79 -5.63 5.34
CA ARG A 276 -16.12 -6.83 6.10
C ARG A 276 -17.61 -6.98 6.37
N LYS A 277 -18.30 -5.89 6.74
CA LYS A 277 -19.75 -5.90 6.91
C LYS A 277 -20.48 -6.10 5.58
N GLY A 278 -20.00 -5.41 4.54
CA GLY A 278 -20.57 -5.48 3.19
C GLY A 278 -20.49 -6.87 2.58
N SER A 279 -19.31 -7.49 2.64
CA SER A 279 -19.10 -8.85 2.11
C SER A 279 -19.98 -9.87 2.84
N SER A 280 -20.07 -9.83 4.17
CA SER A 280 -20.95 -10.73 4.91
C SER A 280 -22.43 -10.53 4.55
N SER A 281 -22.90 -9.28 4.51
CA SER A 281 -24.29 -8.97 4.16
C SER A 281 -24.61 -9.28 2.69
N TYR A 282 -23.62 -9.18 1.81
CA TYR A 282 -23.77 -9.54 0.41
C TYR A 282 -23.93 -11.05 0.26
N ALA A 283 -23.07 -11.88 0.88
CA ALA A 283 -23.20 -13.34 0.82
C ALA A 283 -24.52 -13.83 1.45
N LEU A 284 -24.92 -13.27 2.59
CA LEU A 284 -26.19 -13.58 3.27
C LEU A 284 -27.42 -12.87 2.68
N GLY A 285 -27.28 -12.32 1.48
CA GLY A 285 -28.37 -11.70 0.75
C GLY A 285 -28.62 -12.34 -0.61
N GLN A 286 -27.89 -13.40 -0.96
CA GLN A 286 -28.01 -14.07 -2.26
C GLN A 286 -28.96 -15.26 -2.21
N VAL A 287 -29.47 -15.64 -3.38
CA VAL A 287 -30.18 -16.91 -3.56
C VAL A 287 -29.16 -18.06 -3.45
N ASN A 288 -29.51 -19.15 -2.76
CA ASN A 288 -28.60 -20.26 -2.44
C ASN A 288 -27.36 -19.82 -1.63
N GLU A 289 -27.56 -18.86 -0.71
CA GLU A 289 -26.52 -18.35 0.17
C GLU A 289 -25.80 -19.46 0.97
N PRO A 290 -24.52 -19.25 1.34
CA PRO A 290 -23.87 -20.08 2.33
C PRO A 290 -24.60 -19.89 3.66
N THR A 291 -24.61 -20.94 4.47
CA THR A 291 -25.24 -20.86 5.80
C THR A 291 -24.69 -19.67 6.60
N PRO A 292 -25.51 -18.99 7.42
CA PRO A 292 -25.02 -17.92 8.30
C PRO A 292 -23.82 -18.33 9.16
N VAL A 293 -23.80 -19.59 9.57
CA VAL A 293 -22.72 -20.20 10.33
C VAL A 293 -21.40 -20.21 9.54
N SER A 294 -21.40 -20.66 8.29
CA SER A 294 -20.16 -20.70 7.47
C SER A 294 -19.64 -19.29 7.19
N VAL A 295 -20.52 -18.30 6.96
CA VAL A 295 -20.11 -16.90 6.81
C VAL A 295 -19.50 -16.36 8.10
N TYR A 296 -20.09 -16.62 9.27
CA TYR A 296 -19.54 -16.18 10.55
C TYR A 296 -18.21 -16.85 10.89
N LEU A 297 -18.05 -18.14 10.55
CA LEU A 297 -16.79 -18.85 10.66
C LEU A 297 -15.76 -18.21 9.74
N ARG A 298 -16.04 -18.00 8.44
CA ARG A 298 -15.13 -17.29 7.51
C ARG A 298 -14.74 -15.91 8.02
N MET A 299 -15.67 -15.17 8.62
CA MET A 299 -15.36 -13.88 9.26
C MET A 299 -14.47 -14.03 10.50
N GLY A 300 -14.25 -15.21 11.06
CA GLY A 300 -13.54 -15.42 12.31
C GLY A 300 -14.29 -14.83 13.51
N GLN A 301 -15.61 -14.95 13.48
CA GLN A 301 -16.51 -14.53 14.55
C GLN A 301 -16.80 -15.72 15.47
N SER A 302 -16.80 -15.50 16.78
CA SER A 302 -17.18 -16.53 17.74
C SER A 302 -18.68 -16.83 17.63
N LEU A 303 -19.04 -18.10 17.59
CA LEU A 303 -20.44 -18.58 17.64
C LEU A 303 -20.94 -18.72 19.09
N GLY A 304 -20.09 -18.42 20.07
CA GLY A 304 -20.37 -18.56 21.50
C GLY A 304 -19.85 -19.87 22.10
N LYS A 305 -19.85 -19.95 23.44
CA LYS A 305 -19.19 -21.03 24.19
C LYS A 305 -19.65 -22.44 23.83
N LEU A 306 -20.96 -22.64 23.63
CA LEU A 306 -21.53 -23.96 23.34
C LEU A 306 -21.32 -24.34 21.87
N LYS A 307 -21.69 -23.44 20.95
CA LYS A 307 -21.69 -23.71 19.50
C LYS A 307 -20.29 -23.95 18.95
N ASN A 308 -19.28 -23.23 19.44
CA ASN A 308 -17.88 -23.43 19.03
C ASN A 308 -17.34 -24.86 19.30
N ARG A 309 -17.98 -25.64 20.19
CA ARG A 309 -17.53 -27.01 20.51
C ARG A 309 -18.00 -28.06 19.49
N TYR A 310 -19.06 -27.77 18.74
CA TYR A 310 -19.72 -28.75 17.87
C TYR A 310 -19.75 -28.34 16.40
N ILE A 311 -19.56 -27.04 16.13
CA ILE A 311 -19.66 -26.47 14.80
C ILE A 311 -18.26 -26.09 14.36
N HIS A 312 -17.76 -26.82 13.36
CA HIS A 312 -16.43 -26.66 12.80
C HIS A 312 -16.49 -26.05 11.40
N PHE A 313 -15.34 -25.57 10.95
CA PHE A 313 -15.17 -25.14 9.56
C PHE A 313 -15.48 -26.28 8.59
N GLY A 314 -16.30 -25.98 7.59
CA GLY A 314 -16.62 -26.90 6.49
C GLY A 314 -16.08 -26.34 5.18
N GLU A 315 -15.14 -27.06 4.58
CA GLU A 315 -14.42 -26.63 3.38
C GLU A 315 -15.37 -26.29 2.21
N GLY A 316 -16.28 -27.20 1.85
CA GLY A 316 -17.24 -26.95 0.76
C GLY A 316 -18.17 -25.75 0.99
N ALA A 317 -18.51 -25.45 2.25
CA ALA A 317 -19.32 -24.27 2.57
C ALA A 317 -18.52 -22.96 2.44
N ASP A 318 -17.21 -23.01 2.67
CA ASP A 318 -16.31 -21.87 2.45
C ASP A 318 -15.99 -21.67 0.97
N GLN A 319 -15.84 -22.75 0.20
CA GLN A 319 -15.71 -22.70 -1.27
C GLN A 319 -16.92 -22.02 -1.91
N LEU A 320 -18.15 -22.41 -1.51
CA LEU A 320 -19.38 -21.75 -1.94
C LEU A 320 -19.37 -20.24 -1.59
N CYS A 321 -18.97 -19.91 -0.37
CA CYS A 321 -18.86 -18.51 0.08
C CYS A 321 -17.81 -17.73 -0.72
N GLY A 322 -16.66 -18.33 -0.99
CA GLY A 322 -15.57 -17.74 -1.76
C GLY A 322 -15.99 -17.41 -3.20
N ARG A 323 -16.66 -18.33 -3.90
CA ARG A 323 -17.18 -18.12 -5.26
C ARG A 323 -18.17 -16.96 -5.29
N MET A 324 -19.07 -16.92 -4.32
CA MET A 324 -20.09 -15.89 -4.22
C MET A 324 -19.50 -14.50 -3.98
N ILE A 325 -18.55 -14.38 -3.05
CA ILE A 325 -17.90 -13.09 -2.75
C ILE A 325 -16.97 -12.63 -3.86
N ALA A 326 -16.39 -13.56 -4.62
CA ALA A 326 -15.65 -13.23 -5.83
C ALA A 326 -16.55 -12.59 -6.91
N GLY A 327 -17.88 -12.67 -6.77
CA GLY A 327 -18.84 -12.11 -7.71
C GLY A 327 -19.11 -13.02 -8.90
N LEU A 328 -18.89 -14.34 -8.76
CA LEU A 328 -19.22 -15.31 -9.80
C LEU A 328 -20.74 -15.48 -9.95
N PRO A 329 -21.24 -15.73 -11.17
CA PRO A 329 -22.68 -15.80 -11.44
C PRO A 329 -23.30 -17.04 -10.80
N PHE A 330 -23.91 -16.90 -9.63
CA PHE A 330 -24.51 -17.98 -8.83
C PHE A 330 -25.79 -18.57 -9.42
N ASP A 331 -26.39 -17.87 -10.39
CA ASP A 331 -27.55 -18.29 -11.17
C ASP A 331 -27.15 -18.99 -12.48
N SER A 332 -25.86 -19.16 -12.73
CA SER A 332 -25.33 -19.79 -13.95
C SER A 332 -24.65 -21.11 -13.63
N GLU A 333 -24.69 -22.05 -14.58
CA GLU A 333 -23.85 -23.25 -14.56
C GLU A 333 -22.36 -22.92 -14.47
N ARG A 334 -21.96 -21.72 -14.94
CA ARG A 334 -20.60 -21.20 -14.85
C ARG A 334 -20.13 -20.94 -13.42
N PHE A 335 -21.02 -20.94 -12.43
CA PHE A 335 -20.65 -20.76 -11.02
C PHE A 335 -19.60 -21.77 -10.54
N GLY A 336 -19.74 -23.03 -10.99
CA GLY A 336 -18.83 -24.12 -10.66
C GLY A 336 -17.73 -24.36 -11.69
N VAL A 337 -17.74 -23.64 -12.82
CA VAL A 337 -16.82 -23.92 -13.94
C VAL A 337 -15.49 -23.21 -13.72
N TYR A 338 -14.42 -23.99 -13.84
CA TYR A 338 -13.02 -23.58 -13.77
C TYR A 338 -12.76 -22.37 -14.66
N LEU A 339 -12.30 -21.25 -14.07
CA LEU A 339 -11.62 -20.25 -14.86
C LEU A 339 -10.16 -20.66 -15.02
N HIS A 340 -9.86 -21.38 -16.10
CA HIS A 340 -8.50 -21.53 -16.59
C HIS A 340 -7.94 -20.12 -16.87
N ILE A 341 -6.96 -19.66 -16.09
CA ILE A 341 -6.07 -18.58 -16.52
C ILE A 341 -5.10 -19.19 -17.55
N SER A 342 -5.65 -19.64 -18.69
CA SER A 342 -4.88 -19.82 -19.91
C SER A 342 -4.87 -18.47 -20.60
N ALA A 343 -3.83 -17.67 -20.34
CA ALA A 343 -3.41 -16.68 -21.32
C ALA A 343 -3.30 -17.40 -22.67
N GLY A 344 -3.93 -16.86 -23.71
CA GLY A 344 -4.23 -17.55 -24.95
C GLY A 344 -3.11 -18.44 -25.48
N ILE A 345 -3.34 -19.74 -25.46
CA ILE A 345 -2.80 -20.67 -26.45
C ILE A 345 -4.03 -21.37 -26.99
N ALA A 346 -4.53 -20.88 -28.13
CA ALA A 346 -5.37 -21.69 -28.99
C ALA A 346 -4.49 -22.86 -29.47
N ILE A 347 -4.54 -23.98 -28.75
CA ILE A 347 -4.15 -25.26 -29.35
C ILE A 347 -5.37 -25.66 -30.17
N THR A 348 -5.22 -25.54 -31.47
CA THR A 348 -6.19 -26.01 -32.47
C THR A 348 -6.57 -27.45 -32.19
N ASP A 349 -7.89 -27.68 -32.18
CA ASP A 349 -8.63 -28.93 -32.31
C ASP A 349 -7.81 -30.22 -32.41
N ASP A 350 -7.92 -31.07 -31.38
CA ASP A 350 -8.22 -32.47 -31.63
C ASP A 350 -8.90 -33.10 -30.39
N ASP A 351 -10.12 -33.57 -30.59
CA ASP A 351 -10.92 -34.34 -29.64
C ASP A 351 -10.18 -35.62 -29.22
N ARG A 352 -9.69 -35.69 -27.98
CA ARG A 352 -9.65 -36.96 -27.22
C ARG A 352 -9.84 -36.74 -25.73
N LEU A 353 -11.00 -37.19 -25.25
CA LEU A 353 -11.27 -37.76 -23.93
C LEU A 353 -9.99 -38.23 -23.21
N LEU A 354 -9.60 -37.54 -22.15
CA LEU A 354 -8.83 -38.14 -21.08
C LEU A 354 -9.59 -37.92 -19.78
N GLU A 355 -10.29 -38.98 -19.40
CA GLU A 355 -10.86 -39.21 -18.09
C GLU A 355 -9.84 -38.90 -16.98
N ALA A 356 -10.38 -38.42 -15.88
CA ALA A 356 -9.67 -38.11 -14.65
C ALA A 356 -8.70 -39.23 -14.24
N ASN A 357 -7.48 -38.82 -13.88
CA ASN A 357 -6.67 -39.58 -12.94
C ASN A 357 -6.26 -38.64 -11.80
N PHE A 358 -7.12 -38.63 -10.77
CA PHE A 358 -6.76 -38.22 -9.42
C PHE A 358 -5.62 -39.13 -8.95
N ASN A 359 -4.45 -38.56 -8.66
CA ASN A 359 -3.56 -38.99 -7.57
C ASN A 359 -2.32 -38.10 -7.50
N GLY A 360 -2.24 -37.27 -6.45
CA GLY A 360 -1.01 -36.70 -5.91
C GLY A 360 -0.23 -35.76 -6.83
N VAL A 361 -0.62 -34.48 -6.88
CA VAL A 361 0.25 -33.46 -7.47
C VAL A 361 1.24 -33.01 -6.41
N ALA A 362 2.53 -33.27 -6.66
CA ALA A 362 3.63 -32.83 -5.80
C ALA A 362 3.58 -31.30 -5.59
N PRO A 363 4.03 -30.79 -4.42
CA PRO A 363 4.03 -29.36 -4.15
C PRO A 363 4.78 -28.64 -5.27
N VAL A 364 4.13 -27.66 -5.90
CA VAL A 364 4.75 -26.78 -6.88
C VAL A 364 5.98 -26.18 -6.22
N SER A 365 7.17 -26.55 -6.69
CA SER A 365 8.39 -26.10 -6.06
C SER A 365 8.61 -24.62 -6.38
N LEU A 366 9.35 -23.90 -5.53
CA LEU A 366 9.73 -22.51 -5.82
C LEU A 366 10.47 -22.38 -7.17
N ARG A 367 11.14 -23.45 -7.64
CA ARG A 367 11.74 -23.52 -8.98
C ARG A 367 10.70 -23.57 -10.09
N ASP A 368 9.59 -24.27 -9.89
CA ASP A 368 8.49 -24.32 -10.87
C ASP A 368 7.79 -22.97 -10.98
N LEU A 369 7.64 -22.26 -9.85
CA LEU A 369 7.16 -20.88 -9.84
C LEU A 369 8.15 -19.92 -10.52
N ASP A 370 9.46 -20.02 -10.24
CA ASP A 370 10.47 -19.18 -10.87
C ASP A 370 10.58 -19.41 -12.38
N THR A 371 10.48 -20.67 -12.82
CA THR A 371 10.50 -21.05 -14.24
C THR A 371 9.26 -20.50 -14.95
N ARG A 372 8.07 -20.72 -14.37
CA ARG A 372 6.81 -20.18 -14.91
C ARG A 372 6.79 -18.65 -14.88
N MET A 373 7.37 -18.01 -13.87
CA MET A 373 7.54 -16.56 -13.80
C MET A 373 8.50 -16.03 -14.85
N GLY A 374 9.57 -16.77 -15.16
CA GLY A 374 10.49 -16.46 -16.25
C GLY A 374 9.80 -16.53 -17.61
N ASP A 375 9.07 -17.61 -17.85
CA ASP A 375 8.34 -17.84 -19.10
C ASP A 375 7.23 -16.80 -19.30
N LEU A 376 6.43 -16.52 -18.25
CA LEU A 376 5.39 -15.49 -18.30
C LEU A 376 5.96 -14.10 -18.53
N ARG A 377 7.09 -13.74 -17.90
CA ARG A 377 7.77 -12.46 -18.17
C ARG A 377 8.25 -12.37 -19.61
N SER A 378 8.78 -13.47 -20.16
CA SER A 378 9.21 -13.55 -21.55
C SER A 378 8.03 -13.39 -22.52
N ILE A 379 6.93 -14.10 -22.27
CA ILE A 379 5.71 -14.05 -23.08
C ILE A 379 5.10 -12.64 -23.03
N MET A 380 4.89 -12.07 -21.84
CA MET A 380 4.35 -10.71 -21.72
C MET A 380 5.26 -9.66 -22.37
N ALA A 381 6.58 -9.80 -22.26
CA ALA A 381 7.52 -8.89 -22.93
C ALA A 381 7.50 -9.06 -24.45
N THR A 382 7.16 -10.25 -24.95
CA THR A 382 7.03 -10.52 -26.39
C THR A 382 5.71 -9.97 -26.92
N GLU A 383 4.61 -10.18 -26.21
CA GLU A 383 3.28 -9.60 -26.50
C GLU A 383 3.32 -8.07 -26.47
N PHE A 384 3.91 -7.46 -25.44
CA PHE A 384 4.07 -5.99 -25.39
C PHE A 384 4.91 -5.46 -26.55
N ARG A 385 5.97 -6.17 -26.96
CA ARG A 385 6.75 -5.79 -28.15
C ARG A 385 5.94 -5.95 -29.43
N SER A 386 5.12 -6.99 -29.53
CA SER A 386 4.21 -7.19 -30.68
C SER A 386 3.22 -6.04 -30.79
N ILE A 387 2.55 -5.68 -29.69
CA ILE A 387 1.59 -4.57 -29.64
C ILE A 387 2.27 -3.22 -29.96
N LEU A 388 3.50 -3.00 -29.47
CA LEU A 388 4.28 -1.81 -29.82
C LEU A 388 4.70 -1.78 -31.30
N ASN A 389 4.97 -2.94 -31.90
CA ASN A 389 5.28 -3.06 -33.32
C ASN A 389 4.03 -2.88 -34.20
N ASP A 390 2.88 -3.38 -33.77
CA ASP A 390 1.59 -3.18 -34.43
C ASP A 390 1.14 -1.72 -34.37
N MET A 391 1.44 -1.02 -33.26
CA MET A 391 1.24 0.43 -33.15
C MET A 391 2.23 1.26 -34.00
N ASN A 392 3.38 0.68 -34.39
CA ASN A 392 4.33 1.32 -35.30
C ASN A 392 4.05 1.02 -36.79
N LEU A 393 3.20 0.03 -37.10
CA LEU A 393 2.77 -0.28 -38.48
C LEU A 393 1.74 0.72 -39.04
N THR A 394 1.18 1.61 -38.22
CA THR A 394 0.27 2.70 -38.66
C THR A 394 0.98 4.00 -39.05
N HIS A 395 2.30 4.08 -38.92
CA HIS A 395 3.11 5.17 -39.47
C HIS A 395 4.16 4.62 -40.44
N THR A 396 3.76 4.48 -41.70
CA THR A 396 4.68 4.27 -42.83
C THR A 396 5.67 5.42 -42.89
N THR A 397 6.94 5.17 -42.57
CA THR A 397 8.05 5.81 -43.29
C THR A 397 9.26 4.88 -43.32
N THR A 398 9.60 4.49 -44.53
CA THR A 398 10.81 3.85 -45.01
C THR A 398 12.07 4.43 -44.37
N LEU A 399 12.92 3.61 -43.74
CA LEU A 399 14.37 3.77 -43.77
C LEU A 399 15.12 2.52 -43.28
N SER A 400 15.95 2.05 -44.19
CA SER A 400 17.04 1.07 -44.16
C SER A 400 17.48 0.43 -42.84
N SER A 401 17.51 -0.90 -42.91
CA SER A 401 18.37 -1.82 -42.18
C SER A 401 19.80 -1.30 -41.91
N THR A 402 20.18 -1.17 -40.64
CA THR A 402 21.57 -1.31 -40.20
C THR A 402 21.61 -1.88 -38.77
N SER A 403 22.25 -3.06 -38.65
CA SER A 403 22.88 -3.68 -37.48
C SER A 403 22.21 -3.60 -36.10
N SER A 404 21.73 -4.76 -35.66
CA SER A 404 21.39 -5.09 -34.27
C SER A 404 22.56 -4.84 -33.30
N GLU A 405 22.54 -3.71 -32.59
CA GLU A 405 23.29 -3.55 -31.34
C GLU A 405 22.49 -4.19 -30.20
N GLN A 406 23.00 -5.33 -29.71
CA GLN A 406 22.48 -6.02 -28.53
C GLN A 406 22.46 -5.06 -27.33
N GLN A 407 21.29 -4.84 -26.73
CA GLN A 407 21.19 -4.10 -25.47
C GLN A 407 22.04 -4.81 -24.38
N PRO A 408 22.92 -4.10 -23.66
CA PRO A 408 23.83 -4.74 -22.72
C PRO A 408 23.10 -5.31 -21.50
N GLU A 409 23.35 -6.59 -21.22
CA GLU A 409 22.85 -7.31 -20.06
C GLU A 409 23.57 -6.83 -18.78
N TRP A 410 22.91 -6.02 -17.97
CA TRP A 410 23.45 -5.52 -16.70
C TRP A 410 23.48 -6.59 -15.62
N GLN A 411 24.58 -6.66 -14.85
CA GLN A 411 24.73 -7.66 -13.79
C GLN A 411 24.19 -7.15 -12.44
N SER A 412 23.80 -8.09 -11.57
CA SER A 412 23.47 -7.84 -10.16
C SER A 412 24.28 -8.78 -9.27
N TRP A 413 24.66 -8.32 -8.08
CA TRP A 413 25.55 -9.03 -7.16
C TRP A 413 24.87 -9.30 -5.81
N SER A 414 25.03 -10.51 -5.27
CA SER A 414 24.67 -10.80 -3.88
C SER A 414 25.84 -10.49 -2.94
N TRP A 415 25.62 -9.69 -1.91
CA TRP A 415 26.63 -9.40 -0.87
C TRP A 415 26.49 -10.28 0.38
N ASN A 416 25.43 -11.11 0.42
CA ASN A 416 25.02 -11.95 1.55
C ASN A 416 24.90 -11.19 2.88
N ASP A 417 24.50 -9.91 2.84
CA ASP A 417 24.36 -9.04 4.01
C ASP A 417 22.90 -8.92 4.51
N GLY A 418 22.01 -9.76 3.97
CA GLY A 418 20.58 -9.73 4.27
C GLY A 418 19.84 -8.55 3.64
N LYS A 419 20.45 -7.80 2.71
CA LYS A 419 19.84 -6.70 1.96
C LYS A 419 19.61 -7.08 0.49
N LEU A 420 19.11 -6.11 -0.29
CA LEU A 420 18.79 -6.22 -1.72
C LEU A 420 19.98 -6.74 -2.55
N LEU A 421 19.70 -7.32 -3.72
CA LEU A 421 20.72 -7.54 -4.74
C LEU A 421 21.32 -6.19 -5.16
N HIS A 422 22.64 -6.10 -5.10
CA HIS A 422 23.35 -4.86 -5.36
C HIS A 422 23.59 -4.69 -6.84
N ALA A 423 23.50 -3.44 -7.31
CA ALA A 423 23.82 -3.07 -8.68
C ALA A 423 25.33 -2.96 -8.94
N VAL A 424 26.16 -3.29 -7.93
CA VAL A 424 27.63 -3.26 -7.97
C VAL A 424 28.21 -4.37 -7.11
N SER A 425 29.45 -4.79 -7.39
CA SER A 425 30.14 -5.81 -6.61
C SER A 425 30.52 -5.32 -5.20
N LYS A 426 30.71 -6.24 -4.25
CA LYS A 426 30.96 -5.92 -2.83
C LYS A 426 32.16 -5.00 -2.57
N ASN A 427 33.16 -5.08 -3.44
CA ASN A 427 34.38 -4.29 -3.32
C ASN A 427 34.39 -3.05 -4.23
N TRP A 428 33.34 -2.84 -5.01
CA TRP A 428 33.24 -1.69 -5.89
C TRP A 428 33.12 -0.38 -5.09
N LYS A 429 33.75 0.68 -5.60
CA LYS A 429 33.72 2.00 -4.99
C LYS A 429 33.35 3.04 -6.03
N PHE A 430 32.38 3.88 -5.70
CA PHE A 430 32.00 5.02 -6.55
C PHE A 430 33.25 5.87 -6.92
N PRO A 431 33.49 6.19 -8.20
CA PRO A 431 34.75 6.76 -8.66
C PRO A 431 35.16 8.04 -7.93
N ALA A 432 36.37 8.02 -7.36
CA ALA A 432 36.89 9.11 -6.53
C ALA A 432 37.75 10.12 -7.30
N ARG A 433 38.28 9.76 -8.48
CA ARG A 433 39.17 10.62 -9.27
C ARG A 433 38.70 10.83 -10.72
N ALA A 434 37.49 10.39 -11.06
CA ALA A 434 36.93 10.63 -12.39
C ALA A 434 36.60 12.12 -12.61
N ASN A 435 36.95 12.62 -13.79
CA ASN A 435 36.58 13.97 -14.27
C ASN A 435 35.10 14.03 -14.66
N ALA A 436 34.61 15.21 -15.02
CA ALA A 436 33.20 15.42 -15.35
C ALA A 436 32.76 14.58 -16.56
N LYS A 437 33.61 14.42 -17.57
CA LYS A 437 33.32 13.62 -18.76
C LYS A 437 33.18 12.14 -18.44
N ALA A 438 34.12 11.56 -17.69
CA ALA A 438 34.06 10.16 -17.29
C ALA A 438 32.84 9.89 -16.42
N ILE A 439 32.52 10.79 -15.48
CA ILE A 439 31.29 10.66 -14.69
C ILE A 439 30.04 10.79 -15.57
N TRP A 440 30.00 11.68 -16.56
CA TRP A 440 28.88 11.80 -17.49
C TRP A 440 28.61 10.47 -18.21
N ASN A 441 29.66 9.86 -18.77
CA ASN A 441 29.52 8.59 -19.48
C ASN A 441 28.99 7.49 -18.55
N LEU A 442 29.58 7.35 -17.36
CA LEU A 442 29.14 6.36 -16.35
C LEU A 442 27.72 6.65 -15.83
N TRP A 443 27.36 7.92 -15.68
CA TRP A 443 26.06 8.36 -15.18
C TRP A 443 24.94 8.04 -16.16
N PHE A 444 25.19 8.26 -17.45
CA PHE A 444 24.17 8.09 -18.48
C PHE A 444 24.14 6.69 -19.11
N PHE A 445 25.30 6.05 -19.26
CA PHE A 445 25.46 4.83 -20.06
C PHE A 445 26.02 3.64 -19.26
N GLY A 446 26.47 3.84 -18.02
CA GLY A 446 26.99 2.77 -17.16
C GLY A 446 28.45 2.40 -17.45
N ASP A 447 28.93 1.38 -16.75
CA ASP A 447 30.24 0.75 -16.97
C ASP A 447 30.00 -0.62 -17.60
N ARG A 448 30.15 -0.69 -18.92
CA ARG A 448 29.90 -1.91 -19.69
C ARG A 448 30.92 -3.02 -19.37
N ASP A 449 32.17 -2.65 -19.11
CA ASP A 449 33.25 -3.59 -18.81
C ASP A 449 32.98 -4.31 -17.49
N SER A 450 32.54 -3.55 -16.48
CA SER A 450 32.14 -4.11 -15.18
C SER A 450 30.69 -4.61 -15.15
N LYS A 451 29.95 -4.52 -16.26
CA LYS A 451 28.50 -4.79 -16.36
C LYS A 451 27.65 -4.04 -15.32
N ILE A 452 28.05 -2.83 -14.94
CA ILE A 452 27.34 -1.96 -13.99
C ILE A 452 26.45 -0.99 -14.76
N ARG A 453 25.16 -1.00 -14.42
CA ARG A 453 24.13 -0.13 -15.01
C ARG A 453 24.45 1.37 -14.84
N PRO A 454 23.83 2.28 -15.61
CA PRO A 454 24.02 3.72 -15.47
C PRO A 454 23.98 4.19 -14.02
N TYR A 455 24.97 5.00 -13.62
CA TYR A 455 25.18 5.30 -12.19
C TYR A 455 24.02 6.06 -11.54
N ARG A 456 23.21 6.76 -12.35
CA ARG A 456 21.96 7.39 -11.90
C ARG A 456 20.93 6.41 -11.34
N LEU A 457 21.05 5.12 -11.68
CA LEU A 457 20.16 4.03 -11.25
C LEU A 457 20.70 3.30 -10.01
N LEU A 458 21.86 3.68 -9.47
CA LEU A 458 22.41 3.08 -8.26
C LEU A 458 21.68 3.60 -7.02
N ASN A 459 21.38 2.69 -6.09
CA ASN A 459 20.76 3.07 -4.83
C ASN A 459 21.81 3.66 -3.87
N LYS A 460 21.66 4.94 -3.52
CA LYS A 460 22.57 5.66 -2.63
C LYS A 460 22.75 4.98 -1.25
N GLN A 461 21.73 4.34 -0.71
CA GLN A 461 21.81 3.74 0.63
C GLN A 461 22.42 2.34 0.59
N HIS A 462 22.13 1.58 -0.46
CA HIS A 462 22.47 0.16 -0.54
C HIS A 462 23.71 -0.12 -1.41
N ASP A 463 23.84 0.51 -2.59
CA ASP A 463 24.94 0.26 -3.52
C ASP A 463 26.17 1.13 -3.25
N ILE A 464 25.99 2.25 -2.55
CA ILE A 464 27.04 3.25 -2.34
C ILE A 464 27.49 3.25 -0.89
N SER A 465 28.78 2.92 -0.70
CA SER A 465 29.44 3.00 0.60
C SER A 465 29.24 4.37 1.26
N THR A 466 29.03 4.36 2.58
CA THR A 466 28.82 5.55 3.42
C THR A 466 29.84 6.66 3.12
N ALA A 467 31.12 6.31 2.98
CA ALA A 467 32.21 7.23 2.68
C ALA A 467 32.07 7.95 1.32
N ARG A 468 31.26 7.43 0.39
CA ARG A 468 31.09 7.98 -0.97
C ARG A 468 29.70 8.56 -1.24
N ARG A 469 28.73 8.40 -0.32
CA ARG A 469 27.34 8.90 -0.48
C ARG A 469 27.26 10.41 -0.72
N MET A 470 28.09 11.21 -0.04
CA MET A 470 28.14 12.66 -0.25
C MET A 470 28.57 13.00 -1.69
N ARG A 471 29.59 12.31 -2.20
CA ARG A 471 30.10 12.52 -3.55
C ARG A 471 29.05 12.18 -4.60
N HIS A 472 28.37 11.04 -4.44
CA HIS A 472 27.26 10.66 -5.32
C HIS A 472 26.18 11.76 -5.39
N SER A 473 25.78 12.31 -4.23
CA SER A 473 24.81 13.42 -4.22
C SER A 473 25.30 14.68 -4.93
N ARG A 474 26.57 15.05 -4.77
CA ARG A 474 27.16 16.20 -5.49
C ARG A 474 27.18 15.98 -7.00
N VAL A 475 27.51 14.76 -7.42
CA VAL A 475 27.49 14.35 -8.83
C VAL A 475 26.07 14.36 -9.39
N SER A 476 25.08 13.81 -8.68
CA SER A 476 23.67 13.81 -9.11
C SER A 476 23.19 15.21 -9.45
N ILE A 477 23.42 16.15 -8.52
CA ILE A 477 23.01 17.55 -8.69
C ILE A 477 23.72 18.21 -9.88
N LEU A 478 25.00 17.88 -10.10
CA LEU A 478 25.75 18.39 -11.25
C LEU A 478 25.24 17.81 -12.58
N MET A 479 24.95 16.51 -12.62
CA MET A 479 24.47 15.83 -13.83
C MET A 479 23.05 16.26 -14.19
N GLU A 480 22.16 16.43 -13.20
CA GLU A 480 20.83 17.01 -13.39
C GLU A 480 20.90 18.42 -13.99
N TYR A 481 21.86 19.23 -13.55
CA TYR A 481 22.05 20.57 -14.10
C TYR A 481 22.57 20.55 -15.55
N LEU A 482 23.47 19.63 -15.88
CA LEU A 482 23.94 19.46 -17.26
C LEU A 482 22.81 18.95 -18.18
N GLU A 483 21.98 18.01 -17.71
CA GLU A 483 20.80 17.53 -18.45
C GLU A 483 19.80 18.66 -18.70
N GLN A 484 19.53 19.49 -17.68
CA GLN A 484 18.70 20.69 -17.84
C GLN A 484 19.29 21.64 -18.89
N LEU A 485 20.60 21.93 -18.82
CA LEU A 485 21.26 22.78 -19.80
C LEU A 485 21.16 22.23 -21.21
N ALA A 486 21.25 20.91 -21.41
CA ALA A 486 21.11 20.27 -22.72
C ALA A 486 19.75 20.57 -23.37
N HIS A 487 18.68 20.59 -22.58
CA HIS A 487 17.35 21.00 -23.02
C HIS A 487 17.27 22.51 -23.27
N GLU A 488 17.85 23.35 -22.40
CA GLU A 488 17.81 24.81 -22.52
C GLU A 488 18.51 25.33 -23.79
N ILE A 489 19.64 24.73 -24.17
CA ILE A 489 20.39 25.14 -25.37
C ILE A 489 19.98 24.35 -26.63
N ASN A 490 18.98 23.47 -26.52
CA ASN A 490 18.41 22.68 -27.61
C ASN A 490 19.46 21.93 -28.46
N VAL A 491 20.41 21.27 -27.79
CA VAL A 491 21.47 20.48 -28.46
C VAL A 491 21.13 19.01 -28.66
N LEU A 492 19.93 18.58 -28.25
CA LEU A 492 19.48 17.21 -28.48
C LEU A 492 18.95 17.04 -29.91
N PRO A 493 19.25 15.92 -30.59
CA PRO A 493 18.70 15.62 -31.90
C PRO A 493 17.17 15.59 -31.90
N THR A 494 16.56 15.94 -33.04
CA THR A 494 15.10 15.94 -33.21
C THR A 494 14.51 14.57 -32.88
N GLY A 495 13.52 14.53 -31.99
CA GLY A 495 12.85 13.30 -31.57
C GLY A 495 13.49 12.59 -30.37
N VAL A 496 14.66 13.03 -29.89
CA VAL A 496 15.29 12.46 -28.69
C VAL A 496 15.03 13.35 -27.46
N SER A 497 14.39 12.77 -26.44
CA SER A 497 14.05 13.49 -25.20
C SER A 497 14.97 13.19 -24.02
N ARG A 498 15.87 12.19 -24.12
CA ARG A 498 16.72 11.76 -23.00
C ARG A 498 18.16 11.53 -23.48
N ILE A 499 19.13 12.02 -22.72
CA ILE A 499 20.56 11.81 -23.00
C ILE A 499 20.92 10.32 -23.00
N ALA A 500 20.25 9.52 -22.18
CA ALA A 500 20.46 8.08 -22.06
C ALA A 500 20.22 7.30 -23.36
N ASP A 501 19.41 7.86 -24.26
CA ASP A 501 18.98 7.22 -25.50
C ASP A 501 19.89 7.61 -26.68
N LEU A 502 20.89 8.47 -26.44
CA LEU A 502 21.85 8.90 -27.45
C LEU A 502 22.92 7.83 -27.71
N PRO A 503 23.36 7.67 -28.99
CA PRO A 503 24.63 7.04 -29.29
C PRO A 503 25.79 7.72 -28.54
N ILE A 504 26.82 6.95 -28.15
CA ILE A 504 27.95 7.47 -27.35
C ILE A 504 28.65 8.63 -28.07
N SER A 505 28.83 8.55 -29.38
CA SER A 505 29.44 9.62 -30.19
C SER A 505 28.63 10.92 -30.13
N THR A 506 27.31 10.85 -30.31
CA THR A 506 26.43 12.01 -30.21
C THR A 506 26.38 12.56 -28.78
N ALA A 507 26.41 11.68 -27.77
CA ALA A 507 26.45 12.09 -26.37
C ALA A 507 27.77 12.82 -26.00
N ASP A 508 28.87 12.54 -26.70
CA ASP A 508 30.14 13.24 -26.54
C ASP A 508 30.06 14.68 -27.08
N GLU A 509 29.43 14.88 -28.24
CA GLU A 509 29.17 16.20 -28.83
C GLU A 509 28.23 17.04 -27.94
N VAL A 510 27.14 16.42 -27.48
CA VAL A 510 26.20 17.05 -26.55
C VAL A 510 26.92 17.46 -25.26
N PHE A 511 27.75 16.57 -24.70
CA PHE A 511 28.53 16.92 -23.52
C PHE A 511 29.46 18.12 -23.76
N ALA A 512 30.18 18.16 -24.88
CA ALA A 512 31.10 19.26 -25.17
C ALA A 512 30.39 20.63 -25.23
N ALA A 513 29.22 20.68 -25.88
CA ALA A 513 28.40 21.89 -25.97
C ALA A 513 27.86 22.33 -24.59
N VAL A 514 27.28 21.38 -23.85
CA VAL A 514 26.67 21.63 -22.53
C VAL A 514 27.73 21.99 -21.49
N PHE A 515 28.86 21.30 -21.48
CA PHE A 515 29.95 21.55 -20.54
C PHE A 515 30.58 22.92 -20.78
N SER A 516 30.76 23.32 -22.04
CA SER A 516 31.22 24.67 -22.40
C SER A 516 30.25 25.74 -21.92
N ARG A 517 28.93 25.54 -22.13
CA ARG A 517 27.89 26.44 -21.60
C ARG A 517 27.93 26.54 -20.07
N MET A 518 28.06 25.40 -19.38
CA MET A 518 28.17 25.38 -17.93
C MET A 518 29.39 26.17 -17.45
N LEU A 519 30.57 25.98 -18.07
CA LEU A 519 31.77 26.71 -17.68
C LEU A 519 31.59 28.23 -17.84
N ASN A 520 30.95 28.68 -18.93
CA ASN A 520 30.63 30.09 -19.14
C ASN A 520 29.65 30.63 -18.08
N ASN A 521 28.70 29.83 -17.62
CA ASN A 521 27.78 30.23 -16.55
C ASN A 521 28.49 30.30 -15.19
N LEU A 522 29.38 29.36 -14.90
CA LEU A 522 29.99 29.18 -13.58
C LEU A 522 31.27 29.99 -13.36
N TYR A 523 31.94 30.44 -14.43
CA TYR A 523 33.20 31.18 -14.36
C TYR A 523 33.09 32.50 -15.14
N ALA A 524 33.48 33.60 -14.51
CA ALA A 524 33.54 34.91 -15.15
C ALA A 524 34.71 35.04 -16.15
N ASN A 525 35.81 34.31 -15.91
CA ASN A 525 36.99 34.22 -16.78
C ASN A 525 37.36 32.74 -16.98
N LYS A 526 37.85 32.36 -18.16
CA LYS A 526 38.25 30.99 -18.49
C LYS A 526 39.27 30.46 -17.47
N PRO A 527 39.06 29.28 -16.85
CA PRO A 527 39.95 28.78 -15.81
C PRO A 527 41.38 28.57 -16.35
N SER A 528 42.38 29.06 -15.61
CA SER A 528 43.81 29.09 -16.00
C SER A 528 44.54 27.74 -15.94
N ARG A 529 43.93 26.66 -15.44
CA ARG A 529 44.57 25.35 -15.31
C ARG A 529 44.21 24.44 -16.48
N ALA A 530 45.22 23.74 -17.01
CA ALA A 530 45.09 22.75 -18.08
C ALA A 530 44.33 21.47 -17.66
N GLU A 531 44.13 21.24 -16.36
CA GLU A 531 43.38 20.09 -15.85
C GLU A 531 41.88 20.39 -15.72
N GLU A 532 41.03 19.50 -16.23
CA GLU A 532 39.59 19.60 -16.08
C GLU A 532 39.15 19.66 -14.60
N PRO A 533 38.30 20.63 -14.22
CA PRO A 533 37.87 20.78 -12.82
C PRO A 533 37.10 19.56 -12.33
N SER A 534 37.44 19.07 -11.14
CA SER A 534 36.74 17.94 -10.53
C SER A 534 35.25 18.23 -10.28
N CYS A 535 34.40 17.19 -10.29
CA CYS A 535 32.96 17.33 -10.03
C CYS A 535 32.65 18.03 -8.69
N GLY A 536 33.52 17.88 -7.68
CA GLY A 536 33.35 18.56 -6.39
C GLY A 536 33.54 20.07 -6.48
N ILE A 537 34.50 20.53 -7.28
CA ILE A 537 34.74 21.97 -7.53
C ILE A 537 33.58 22.55 -8.33
N LEU A 538 33.16 21.86 -9.39
CA LEU A 538 32.03 22.26 -10.23
C LEU A 538 30.73 22.36 -9.43
N TYR A 539 30.44 21.38 -8.56
CA TYR A 539 29.30 21.43 -7.66
C TYR A 539 29.31 22.66 -6.74
N ASN A 540 30.45 22.95 -6.09
CA ASN A 540 30.56 24.10 -5.19
C ASN A 540 30.32 25.42 -5.96
N ARG A 541 30.83 25.54 -7.19
CA ARG A 541 30.59 26.68 -8.07
C ARG A 541 29.12 26.80 -8.48
N LEU A 542 28.48 25.68 -8.81
CA LEU A 542 27.05 25.64 -9.12
C LEU A 542 26.20 26.12 -7.93
N CYS A 543 26.54 25.73 -6.70
CA CYS A 543 25.87 26.24 -5.50
C CYS A 543 26.04 27.76 -5.34
N GLN A 544 27.22 28.31 -5.62
CA GLN A 544 27.46 29.77 -5.58
C GLN A 544 26.66 30.49 -6.67
N TYR A 545 26.65 29.95 -7.89
CA TYR A 545 25.88 30.48 -9.02
C TYR A 545 24.38 30.53 -8.71
N ARG A 546 23.80 29.44 -8.20
CA ARG A 546 22.38 29.40 -7.80
C ARG A 546 22.05 30.43 -6.73
N LYS A 547 22.90 30.59 -5.70
CA LYS A 547 22.72 31.62 -4.66
C LYS A 547 22.74 33.05 -5.22
N LYS A 548 23.66 33.34 -6.17
CA LYS A 548 23.76 34.66 -6.81
C LYS A 548 22.50 34.98 -7.62
N ASN A 549 21.98 34.02 -8.38
CA ASN A 549 20.77 34.22 -9.17
C ASN A 549 19.51 34.33 -8.31
N SER A 550 19.39 33.58 -7.21
CA SER A 550 18.27 33.72 -6.27
C SER A 550 18.24 35.10 -5.58
N ASN A 551 19.40 35.65 -5.24
CA ASN A 551 19.49 37.00 -4.65
C ASN A 551 19.25 38.12 -5.66
N GLY A 552 19.57 37.90 -6.95
CA GLY A 552 19.28 38.84 -8.03
C GLY A 552 17.78 39.00 -8.31
N VAL A 553 17.02 37.90 -8.27
CA VAL A 553 15.56 37.91 -8.50
C VAL A 553 14.80 38.62 -7.37
N ASN A 554 15.28 38.53 -6.13
CA ASN A 554 14.68 39.25 -5.00
C ASN A 554 14.97 40.76 -5.04
N ALA A 555 16.11 41.20 -5.59
CA ALA A 555 16.43 42.62 -5.74
C ALA A 555 15.60 43.29 -6.86
N SER A 556 15.27 42.58 -7.93
CA SER A 556 14.44 43.09 -9.04
C SER A 556 12.93 43.14 -8.74
N ASN A 557 12.46 42.48 -7.67
CA ASN A 557 11.08 42.58 -7.18
C ASN A 557 10.91 43.64 -6.07
N SER A 558 11.94 44.47 -5.84
CA SER A 558 11.98 45.50 -4.78
C SER A 558 12.03 46.93 -5.33
N ILE A 559 11.71 47.15 -6.62
CA ILE A 559 11.67 48.47 -7.26
C ILE A 559 10.27 48.72 -7.80
#